data_AF-A0A7J3AZK6-F1
#
_entry.id   AF-A0A7J3AZK6-F1
#
_cell.length_a   1.000
_cell.length_b   1.000
_cell.length_c   1.000
_cell.angle_alpha   90.00
_cell.angle_beta   90.00
_cell.angle_gamma   90.00
#
_symmetry.space_group_name_H-M   'P 1'
#
loop_
_entity.id
_entity.type
_entity.pdbx_description
1 polymer ?
#
loop_
_entity_poly.entity_id
_entity_poly.type
_entity_poly.pdbx_seq_one_letter_code
_entity_poly.pdbx_strand_id
1 'polypeptide(L)'
;MEIKGDEDCQLALYKIISQLLSEEYRGNKSRVGEILNGYDECFGEDVASLLSDMVFYVENGEVEKFLDILREKLRDKKLRDEATLILRELCSRELLDRLEGWGEDLEPSVRIAYLKCLLKLFDRGEVGVEDLAPLAEDPSPKVRLALVSSLSIYAEREDVKKLFIEMLGRESRGEIRNLILEALSSKTQAETSGKLDERFLSKIIKKLGRFP
;
A
#
# COMPACT_ATOMS: atom_id res chain seq x y z
N MET A 1 28.65 -15.54 -2.61
CA MET A 1 27.53 -15.19 -3.49
C MET A 1 26.33 -15.09 -2.57
N GLU A 2 26.12 -13.90 -2.00
CA GLU A 2 25.01 -13.66 -1.08
C GLU A 2 23.73 -13.73 -1.89
N ILE A 3 22.82 -14.60 -1.46
CA ILE A 3 21.45 -14.62 -1.96
C ILE A 3 20.87 -13.27 -1.53
N LYS A 4 20.63 -12.36 -2.49
CA LYS A 4 19.92 -11.10 -2.24
C LYS A 4 18.60 -11.41 -1.54
N GLY A 5 18.29 -10.69 -0.48
CA GLY A 5 17.06 -10.90 0.27
C GLY A 5 15.83 -10.56 -0.58
N ASP A 6 14.68 -11.14 -0.26
CA ASP A 6 13.39 -10.83 -0.89
C ASP A 6 13.11 -9.31 -0.90
N GLU A 7 13.53 -8.60 0.16
CA GLU A 7 13.44 -7.12 0.26
C GLU A 7 14.30 -6.38 -0.78
N ASP A 8 15.48 -6.90 -1.13
CA ASP A 8 16.35 -6.31 -2.16
C ASP A 8 15.73 -6.46 -3.55
N CYS A 9 15.09 -7.60 -3.81
CA CYS A 9 14.36 -7.86 -5.03
C CYS A 9 13.11 -6.96 -5.13
N GLN A 10 12.29 -6.83 -4.09
CA GLN A 10 11.14 -5.92 -4.13
C GLN A 10 11.54 -4.46 -4.36
N LEU A 11 12.62 -3.99 -3.72
CA LEU A 11 13.15 -2.66 -3.94
C LEU A 11 13.68 -2.47 -5.38
N ALA A 12 14.32 -3.50 -5.95
CA ALA A 12 14.75 -3.48 -7.34
C ALA A 12 13.55 -3.38 -8.28
N LEU A 13 12.48 -4.15 -8.04
CA LEU A 13 11.28 -4.14 -8.87
C LEU A 13 10.61 -2.75 -8.85
N TYR A 14 10.48 -2.16 -7.67
CA TYR A 14 9.95 -0.80 -7.53
C TYR A 14 10.77 0.22 -8.34
N LYS A 15 12.10 0.13 -8.31
CA LYS A 15 12.99 1.01 -9.09
C LYS A 15 12.81 0.79 -10.59
N ILE A 16 12.69 -0.45 -11.05
CA ILE A 16 12.46 -0.79 -12.46
C ILE A 16 11.13 -0.19 -12.93
N ILE A 17 10.04 -0.43 -12.20
CA ILE A 17 8.73 0.12 -12.55
C ILE A 17 8.79 1.65 -12.58
N SER A 18 9.41 2.28 -11.58
CA SER A 18 9.57 3.74 -11.53
C SER A 18 10.36 4.29 -12.73
N GLN A 19 11.42 3.60 -13.14
CA GLN A 19 12.22 3.97 -14.31
C GLN A 19 11.40 3.84 -15.60
N LEU A 20 10.72 2.71 -15.78
CA LEU A 20 9.89 2.44 -16.96
C LEU A 20 8.72 3.43 -17.11
N LEU A 21 8.20 3.96 -16.00
CA LEU A 21 7.13 4.97 -16.00
C LEU A 21 7.62 6.41 -16.18
N SER A 22 8.92 6.66 -16.11
CA SER A 22 9.46 8.00 -16.26
C SER A 22 9.47 8.45 -17.73
N GLU A 23 9.23 9.74 -17.97
CA GLU A 23 9.18 10.35 -19.30
C GLU A 23 10.46 10.15 -20.12
N GLU A 24 11.61 9.88 -19.47
CA GLU A 24 12.89 9.62 -20.15
C GLU A 24 12.88 8.32 -20.97
N TYR A 25 11.99 7.36 -20.66
CA TYR A 25 11.98 6.03 -21.26
C TYR A 25 10.77 5.75 -22.14
N ARG A 26 9.77 6.64 -22.16
CA ARG A 26 8.64 6.55 -23.10
C ARG A 26 9.16 6.64 -24.54
N GLY A 27 9.17 5.50 -25.25
CA GLY A 27 9.50 5.41 -26.67
C GLY A 27 10.90 4.92 -27.04
N ASN A 28 11.72 4.46 -26.08
CA ASN A 28 13.04 3.89 -26.37
C ASN A 28 13.12 2.38 -26.03
N LYS A 29 12.61 1.56 -26.95
CA LYS A 29 12.56 0.08 -26.84
C LYS A 29 13.91 -0.59 -26.54
N SER A 30 15.02 -0.02 -26.98
CA SER A 30 16.38 -0.56 -26.71
C SER A 30 16.73 -0.47 -25.23
N ARG A 31 16.38 0.65 -24.57
CA ARG A 31 16.65 0.88 -23.15
C ARG A 31 15.77 0.03 -22.24
N VAL A 32 14.53 -0.28 -22.64
CA VAL A 32 13.65 -1.19 -21.90
C VAL A 32 14.28 -2.58 -21.82
N GLY A 33 14.76 -3.11 -22.95
CA GLY A 33 15.42 -4.42 -22.98
C GLY A 33 16.67 -4.48 -22.11
N GLU A 34 17.47 -3.41 -22.08
CA GLU A 34 18.64 -3.29 -21.19
C GLU A 34 18.26 -3.25 -19.71
N ILE A 35 17.20 -2.51 -19.36
CA ILE A 35 16.67 -2.48 -17.98
C ILE A 35 16.17 -3.85 -17.57
N LEU A 36 15.45 -4.58 -18.43
CA LEU A 36 14.94 -5.91 -18.07
C LEU A 36 16.07 -6.96 -17.97
N ASN A 37 17.04 -6.93 -18.89
CA ASN A 37 18.18 -7.85 -18.91
C ASN A 37 19.14 -7.67 -17.73
N GLY A 38 19.22 -6.47 -17.16
CA GLY A 38 20.11 -6.16 -16.03
C GLY A 38 19.71 -6.83 -14.70
N TYR A 39 18.54 -7.48 -14.63
CA TYR A 39 17.95 -7.97 -13.36
C TYR A 39 17.47 -9.43 -13.40
N ASP A 40 17.95 -10.21 -14.38
CA ASP A 40 17.67 -11.65 -14.53
C ASP A 40 18.09 -12.47 -13.27
N GLU A 41 19.00 -11.92 -12.45
CA GLU A 41 19.42 -12.54 -11.18
C GLU A 41 18.39 -12.39 -10.04
N CYS A 42 17.45 -11.43 -10.13
CA CYS A 42 16.48 -11.14 -9.06
C CYS A 42 15.07 -11.66 -9.38
N PHE A 43 14.74 -11.80 -10.66
CA PHE A 43 13.39 -12.15 -11.12
C PHE A 43 13.44 -13.23 -12.19
N GLY A 44 12.52 -14.18 -12.15
CA GLY A 44 12.40 -15.21 -13.18
C GLY A 44 11.72 -14.70 -14.46
N GLU A 45 11.73 -15.55 -15.50
CA GLU A 45 11.14 -15.28 -16.82
C GLU A 45 9.69 -14.77 -16.73
N ASP A 46 8.89 -15.29 -15.79
CA ASP A 46 7.49 -14.90 -15.60
C ASP A 46 7.33 -13.40 -15.22
N VAL A 47 8.22 -12.87 -14.37
CA VAL A 47 8.19 -11.46 -13.94
C VAL A 47 8.71 -10.57 -15.07
N ALA A 48 9.74 -11.00 -15.80
CA ALA A 48 10.24 -10.29 -16.97
C ALA A 48 9.17 -10.18 -18.08
N SER A 49 8.38 -11.25 -18.27
CA SER A 49 7.23 -11.25 -19.17
C SER A 49 6.17 -10.25 -18.70
N LEU A 50 5.82 -10.24 -17.41
CA LEU A 50 4.83 -9.30 -16.86
C LEU A 50 5.27 -7.83 -17.01
N LEU A 51 6.55 -7.54 -16.79
CA LEU A 51 7.11 -6.20 -17.03
C LEU A 51 7.11 -5.82 -18.51
N SER A 52 7.32 -6.79 -19.41
CA SER A 52 7.22 -6.57 -20.85
C SER A 52 5.78 -6.23 -21.27
N ASP A 53 4.79 -6.94 -20.73
CA ASP A 53 3.36 -6.65 -20.95
C ASP A 53 3.00 -5.25 -20.44
N MET A 54 3.54 -4.85 -19.28
CA MET A 54 3.37 -3.50 -18.73
C MET A 54 3.93 -2.43 -19.66
N VAL A 55 5.14 -2.61 -20.18
CA VAL A 55 5.74 -1.65 -21.13
C VAL A 55 4.91 -1.57 -22.40
N PHE A 56 4.49 -2.71 -22.93
CA PHE A 56 3.64 -2.76 -24.11
C PHE A 56 2.34 -1.98 -23.89
N TYR A 57 1.71 -2.11 -22.72
CA TYR A 57 0.58 -1.29 -22.32
C TYR A 57 0.92 0.21 -22.33
N VAL A 58 1.97 0.63 -21.62
CA VAL A 58 2.35 2.05 -21.50
C VAL A 58 2.64 2.67 -22.87
N GLU A 59 3.23 1.92 -23.80
CA GLU A 59 3.56 2.40 -25.14
C GLU A 59 2.37 2.44 -26.10
N ASN A 60 1.45 1.47 -26.02
CA ASN A 60 0.42 1.26 -27.05
C ASN A 60 -1.01 1.60 -26.57
N GLY A 61 -1.20 1.90 -25.28
CA GLY A 61 -2.50 2.27 -24.72
C GLY A 61 -3.50 1.11 -24.62
N GLU A 62 -3.05 -0.15 -24.66
CA GLU A 62 -3.92 -1.33 -24.56
C GLU A 62 -4.29 -1.65 -23.09
N VAL A 63 -4.91 -0.68 -22.40
CA VAL A 63 -5.22 -0.73 -20.96
C VAL A 63 -5.99 -2.00 -20.58
N GLU A 64 -7.11 -2.28 -21.26
CA GLU A 64 -8.04 -3.35 -20.87
C GLU A 64 -7.39 -4.74 -20.91
N LYS A 65 -6.65 -5.03 -21.99
CA LYS A 65 -5.95 -6.31 -22.13
C LYS A 65 -4.89 -6.48 -21.03
N PHE A 66 -4.19 -5.41 -20.70
CA PHE A 66 -3.19 -5.46 -19.65
C PHE A 66 -3.81 -5.61 -18.25
N LEU A 67 -4.96 -4.98 -18.00
CA LEU A 67 -5.74 -5.20 -16.78
C LEU A 67 -6.22 -6.65 -16.65
N ASP A 68 -6.63 -7.29 -17.75
CA ASP A 68 -6.97 -8.71 -17.76
C ASP A 68 -5.77 -9.59 -17.40
N ILE A 69 -4.59 -9.31 -17.97
CA ILE A 69 -3.34 -10.01 -17.65
C ILE A 69 -3.00 -9.83 -16.16
N LEU A 70 -3.03 -8.59 -15.64
CA LEU A 70 -2.76 -8.31 -14.23
C LEU A 70 -3.74 -9.06 -13.31
N ARG A 71 -5.02 -9.06 -13.64
CA ARG A 71 -6.06 -9.76 -12.88
C ARG A 71 -5.80 -11.27 -12.84
N GLU A 72 -5.32 -11.87 -13.93
CA GLU A 72 -4.86 -13.26 -13.94
C GLU A 72 -3.64 -13.46 -13.03
N LYS A 73 -2.61 -12.62 -13.14
CA LYS A 73 -1.36 -12.76 -12.38
C LYS A 73 -1.55 -12.55 -10.87
N LEU A 74 -2.54 -11.75 -10.46
CA LEU A 74 -2.91 -11.61 -9.05
C LEU A 74 -3.43 -12.92 -8.43
N ARG A 75 -3.97 -13.84 -9.23
CA ARG A 75 -4.42 -15.17 -8.78
C ARG A 75 -3.25 -16.13 -8.62
N ASP A 76 -2.17 -15.94 -9.37
CA ASP A 76 -0.94 -16.71 -9.22
C ASP A 76 -0.19 -16.28 -7.96
N LYS A 77 0.03 -17.21 -7.04
CA LYS A 77 0.77 -16.95 -5.79
C LYS A 77 2.21 -16.49 -6.03
N LYS A 78 2.83 -16.87 -7.16
CA LYS A 78 4.22 -16.54 -7.47
C LYS A 78 4.41 -15.13 -8.02
N LEU A 79 3.36 -14.54 -8.60
CA LEU A 79 3.41 -13.26 -9.31
C LEU A 79 2.53 -12.19 -8.66
N ARG A 80 1.79 -12.56 -7.61
CA ARG A 80 0.80 -11.70 -6.99
C ARG A 80 1.39 -10.41 -6.46
N ASP A 81 2.56 -10.50 -5.83
CA ASP A 81 3.15 -9.35 -5.16
C ASP A 81 3.71 -8.37 -6.20
N GLU A 82 4.32 -8.90 -7.26
CA GLU A 82 4.77 -8.14 -8.43
C GLU A 82 3.61 -7.48 -9.17
N ALA A 83 2.54 -8.23 -9.45
CA ALA A 83 1.34 -7.70 -10.10
C ALA A 83 0.64 -6.62 -9.24
N THR A 84 0.61 -6.82 -7.92
CA THR A 84 0.08 -5.83 -6.97
C THR A 84 0.91 -4.55 -7.00
N LEU A 85 2.24 -4.67 -7.01
CA LEU A 85 3.15 -3.53 -7.06
C LEU A 85 3.01 -2.77 -8.38
N ILE A 86 2.95 -3.47 -9.51
CA ILE A 86 2.74 -2.88 -10.83
C ILE A 86 1.43 -2.09 -10.87
N LEU A 87 0.30 -2.69 -10.45
CA LEU A 87 -0.98 -1.97 -10.43
C LEU A 87 -0.91 -0.73 -9.54
N ARG A 88 -0.30 -0.83 -8.35
CA ARG A 88 -0.16 0.30 -7.43
C ARG A 88 0.61 1.46 -8.06
N GLU A 89 1.72 1.20 -8.74
CA GLU A 89 2.53 2.25 -9.34
C GLU A 89 1.92 2.86 -10.60
N LEU A 90 1.17 2.07 -11.38
CA LEU A 90 0.40 2.57 -12.52
C LEU A 90 -0.85 3.34 -12.11
N CYS A 91 -1.29 3.20 -10.87
CA CYS A 91 -2.54 3.76 -10.39
C CYS A 91 -2.60 5.28 -10.58
N SER A 92 -3.61 5.70 -11.34
CA SER A 92 -4.02 7.07 -11.61
C SER A 92 -5.55 7.15 -11.49
N ARG A 93 -6.11 8.36 -11.42
CA ARG A 93 -7.57 8.53 -11.48
C ARG A 93 -8.18 7.92 -12.73
N GLU A 94 -7.54 8.09 -13.88
CA GLU A 94 -7.99 7.48 -15.15
C GLU A 94 -7.96 5.95 -15.10
N LEU A 95 -6.90 5.35 -14.55
CA LEU A 95 -6.83 3.89 -14.43
C LEU A 95 -7.87 3.37 -13.43
N LEU A 96 -8.09 4.08 -12.32
CA LEU A 96 -9.10 3.71 -11.33
C LEU A 96 -10.50 3.59 -11.94
N ASP A 97 -10.87 4.50 -12.85
CA ASP A 97 -12.15 4.47 -13.57
C ASP A 97 -12.29 3.22 -14.47
N ARG A 98 -11.18 2.53 -14.81
CA ARG A 98 -11.15 1.26 -15.55
C ARG A 98 -11.16 0.03 -14.66
N LEU A 99 -11.00 0.17 -13.34
CA LEU A 99 -10.98 -0.94 -12.39
C LEU A 99 -12.40 -1.35 -11.94
N GLU A 100 -13.38 -1.28 -12.84
CA GLU A 100 -14.75 -1.68 -12.54
C GLU A 100 -14.82 -3.15 -12.09
N GLY A 101 -15.51 -3.40 -10.97
CA GLY A 101 -15.68 -4.72 -10.38
C GLY A 101 -14.46 -5.28 -9.64
N TRP A 102 -13.33 -4.56 -9.59
CA TRP A 102 -12.14 -5.03 -8.86
C TRP A 102 -12.34 -5.02 -7.34
N GLY A 103 -13.16 -4.11 -6.82
CA GLY A 103 -13.52 -4.04 -5.40
C GLY A 103 -14.41 -5.19 -4.95
N GLU A 104 -15.08 -5.87 -5.88
CA GLU A 104 -16.02 -6.97 -5.64
C GLU A 104 -15.53 -8.32 -6.21
N ASP A 105 -14.34 -8.36 -6.83
CA ASP A 105 -13.78 -9.57 -7.44
C ASP A 105 -13.76 -10.71 -6.41
N LEU A 106 -14.10 -11.94 -6.82
CA LEU A 106 -14.15 -13.10 -5.92
C LEU A 106 -12.82 -13.39 -5.21
N GLU A 107 -11.69 -13.07 -5.83
CA GLU A 107 -10.36 -13.33 -5.28
C GLU A 107 -9.88 -12.18 -4.38
N PRO A 108 -9.56 -12.45 -3.11
CA PRO A 108 -9.06 -11.43 -2.19
C PRO A 108 -7.79 -10.73 -2.66
N SER A 109 -6.91 -11.38 -3.43
CA SER A 109 -5.70 -10.73 -3.93
C SER A 109 -5.98 -9.63 -4.96
N VAL A 110 -7.02 -9.78 -5.77
CA VAL A 110 -7.47 -8.73 -6.70
C VAL A 110 -7.99 -7.53 -5.92
N ARG A 111 -8.81 -7.78 -4.90
CA ARG A 111 -9.33 -6.72 -4.01
C ARG A 111 -8.24 -6.04 -3.18
N ILE A 112 -7.20 -6.77 -2.77
CA ILE A 112 -6.00 -6.19 -2.12
C ILE A 112 -5.23 -5.31 -3.10
N ALA A 113 -5.07 -5.71 -4.35
CA ALA A 113 -4.40 -4.88 -5.35
C ALA A 113 -5.19 -3.60 -5.63
N TYR A 114 -6.52 -3.70 -5.75
CA TYR A 114 -7.42 -2.55 -5.84
C TYR A 114 -7.27 -1.61 -4.64
N LEU A 115 -7.25 -2.15 -3.41
CA LEU A 115 -6.95 -1.40 -2.20
C LEU A 115 -5.60 -0.67 -2.28
N LYS A 116 -4.54 -1.31 -2.78
CA LYS A 116 -3.22 -0.67 -2.93
C LYS A 116 -3.24 0.46 -3.95
N CYS A 117 -3.99 0.33 -5.05
CA CYS A 117 -4.25 1.42 -5.98
C CYS A 117 -4.97 2.60 -5.29
N LEU A 118 -6.07 2.34 -4.59
CA LEU A 118 -6.79 3.38 -3.82
C LEU A 118 -5.88 4.07 -2.80
N LEU A 119 -5.06 3.32 -2.06
CA LEU A 119 -4.12 3.88 -1.09
C LEU A 119 -3.07 4.80 -1.74
N LYS A 120 -2.57 4.46 -2.94
CA LYS A 120 -1.66 5.33 -3.69
C LYS A 120 -2.31 6.69 -4.00
N LEU A 121 -3.59 6.68 -4.38
CA LEU A 121 -4.35 7.90 -4.64
C LEU A 121 -4.71 8.63 -3.34
N PHE A 122 -4.95 7.91 -2.25
CA PHE A 122 -5.23 8.46 -0.93
C PHE A 122 -4.01 9.21 -0.38
N ASP A 123 -2.81 8.66 -0.55
CA ASP A 123 -1.53 9.29 -0.20
C ASP A 123 -1.34 10.63 -0.95
N ARG A 124 -1.89 10.74 -2.16
CA ARG A 124 -1.88 11.96 -2.98
C ARG A 124 -3.03 12.92 -2.67
N GLY A 125 -3.96 12.54 -1.79
CA GLY A 125 -5.17 13.31 -1.50
C GLY A 125 -6.18 13.32 -2.66
N GLU A 126 -6.05 12.40 -3.61
CA GLU A 126 -6.95 12.31 -4.75
C GLU A 126 -8.25 11.62 -4.38
N VAL A 127 -8.21 10.56 -3.56
CA VAL A 127 -9.38 9.83 -2.99
C VAL A 127 -9.46 10.00 -1.47
N GLY A 128 -10.62 9.73 -0.89
CA GLY A 128 -10.89 9.88 0.55
C GLY A 128 -11.06 8.54 1.29
N VAL A 129 -11.40 8.64 2.58
CA VAL A 129 -11.70 7.45 3.41
C VAL A 129 -12.98 6.77 2.92
N GLU A 130 -13.92 7.52 2.36
CA GLU A 130 -15.16 7.04 1.75
C GLU A 130 -14.93 6.02 0.62
N ASP A 131 -13.85 6.17 -0.16
CA ASP A 131 -13.49 5.24 -1.23
C ASP A 131 -12.90 3.92 -0.67
N LEU A 132 -12.27 4.00 0.50
CA LEU A 132 -11.64 2.86 1.20
C LEU A 132 -12.62 2.11 2.13
N ALA A 133 -13.62 2.82 2.65
CA ALA A 133 -14.56 2.33 3.66
C ALA A 133 -15.28 1.02 3.27
N PRO A 134 -15.69 0.78 2.00
CA PRO A 134 -16.30 -0.50 1.62
C PRO A 134 -15.42 -1.72 1.93
N LEU A 135 -14.10 -1.58 1.84
CA LEU A 135 -13.15 -2.67 2.10
C LEU A 135 -12.98 -2.96 3.60
N ALA A 136 -13.48 -2.09 4.48
CA ALA A 136 -13.51 -2.32 5.92
C ALA A 136 -14.54 -3.39 6.32
N GLU A 137 -15.50 -3.69 5.44
CA GLU A 137 -16.51 -4.74 5.60
C GLU A 137 -16.22 -5.97 4.73
N ASP A 138 -15.07 -5.99 4.05
CA ASP A 138 -14.75 -7.05 3.10
C ASP A 138 -14.90 -8.45 3.74
N PRO A 139 -15.53 -9.42 3.07
CA PRO A 139 -15.74 -10.76 3.63
C PRO A 139 -14.41 -11.46 3.96
N SER A 140 -13.33 -11.15 3.25
CA SER A 140 -12.00 -11.66 3.52
C SER A 140 -11.31 -10.88 4.63
N PRO A 141 -10.88 -11.56 5.71
CA PRO A 141 -10.07 -10.91 6.75
C PRO A 141 -8.72 -10.40 6.24
N LYS A 142 -8.19 -10.97 5.15
CA LYS A 142 -6.89 -10.55 4.59
C LYS A 142 -6.99 -9.15 3.99
N VAL A 143 -8.12 -8.82 3.36
CA VAL A 143 -8.39 -7.49 2.80
C VAL A 143 -8.54 -6.48 3.94
N ARG A 144 -9.36 -6.81 4.95
CA ARG A 144 -9.55 -5.95 6.13
C ARG A 144 -8.25 -5.73 6.90
N LEU A 145 -7.44 -6.77 7.09
CA LEU A 145 -6.11 -6.65 7.70
C LEU A 145 -5.21 -5.73 6.86
N ALA A 146 -5.15 -5.93 5.54
CA ALA A 146 -4.35 -5.08 4.65
C ALA A 146 -4.78 -3.61 4.70
N LEU A 147 -6.09 -3.33 4.81
CA LEU A 147 -6.63 -1.98 4.97
C LEU A 147 -6.13 -1.35 6.27
N VAL A 148 -6.30 -2.05 7.40
CA VAL A 148 -5.85 -1.55 8.71
C VAL A 148 -4.34 -1.32 8.69
N SER A 149 -3.55 -2.32 8.29
CA SER A 149 -2.08 -2.21 8.22
C SER A 149 -1.62 -1.01 7.40
N SER A 150 -2.30 -0.72 6.30
CA SER A 150 -1.91 0.40 5.42
C SER A 150 -2.35 1.75 5.99
N LEU A 151 -3.52 1.81 6.64
CA LEU A 151 -4.04 3.04 7.23
C LEU A 151 -3.48 3.35 8.62
N SER A 152 -2.77 2.43 9.28
CA SER A 152 -2.21 2.64 10.62
C SER A 152 -1.30 3.86 10.71
N ILE A 153 -0.54 4.18 9.66
CA ILE A 153 0.32 5.39 9.65
C ILE A 153 -0.49 6.70 9.60
N TYR A 154 -1.76 6.61 9.19
CA TYR A 154 -2.71 7.70 9.09
C TYR A 154 -3.70 7.73 10.26
N ALA A 155 -3.50 6.89 11.28
CA ALA A 155 -4.40 6.76 12.42
C ALA A 155 -4.60 8.06 13.21
N GLU A 156 -3.83 9.12 12.96
CA GLU A 156 -4.06 10.44 13.53
C GLU A 156 -5.14 11.26 12.84
N ARG A 157 -5.41 10.99 11.56
CA ARG A 157 -6.46 11.68 10.81
C ARG A 157 -7.83 11.29 11.35
N GLU A 158 -8.69 12.27 11.55
CA GLU A 158 -10.00 12.08 12.19
C GLU A 158 -10.93 11.15 11.40
N ASP A 159 -10.88 11.22 10.07
CA ASP A 159 -11.62 10.33 9.17
C ASP A 159 -11.15 8.86 9.31
N VAL A 160 -9.84 8.62 9.37
CA VAL A 160 -9.27 7.29 9.61
C VAL A 160 -9.59 6.77 11.01
N LYS A 161 -9.49 7.62 12.05
CA LYS A 161 -9.90 7.26 13.43
C LYS A 161 -11.34 6.77 13.48
N LYS A 162 -12.26 7.48 12.84
CA LYS A 162 -13.68 7.10 12.77
C LYS A 162 -13.86 5.75 12.12
N LEU A 163 -13.25 5.51 10.95
CA LEU A 163 -13.30 4.21 10.28
C LEU A 163 -12.80 3.08 11.19
N PHE A 164 -11.69 3.28 11.87
CA PHE A 164 -11.12 2.30 12.81
C PHE A 164 -12.04 2.01 14.00
N ILE A 165 -12.67 3.02 14.59
CA ILE A 165 -13.66 2.84 15.67
C ILE A 165 -14.88 2.05 15.16
N GLU A 166 -15.39 2.37 13.97
CA GLU A 166 -16.49 1.64 13.34
C GLU A 166 -16.11 0.17 13.10
N MET A 167 -14.90 -0.09 12.59
CA MET A 167 -14.37 -1.45 12.42
C MET A 167 -14.30 -2.21 13.74
N LEU A 168 -13.82 -1.60 14.83
CA LEU A 168 -13.76 -2.25 16.15
C LEU A 168 -15.13 -2.69 16.68
N GLY A 169 -16.19 -1.96 16.33
CA GLY A 169 -17.56 -2.27 16.73
C GLY A 169 -18.09 -3.58 16.12
N ARG A 170 -17.54 -4.03 14.99
CA ARG A 170 -18.01 -5.20 14.22
C ARG A 170 -16.96 -6.28 13.99
N GLU A 171 -15.68 -5.96 14.06
CA GLU A 171 -14.61 -6.91 13.79
C GLU A 171 -14.53 -7.95 14.91
N SER A 172 -14.56 -9.23 14.53
CA SER A 172 -14.51 -10.36 15.44
C SER A 172 -13.11 -10.94 15.60
N ARG A 173 -12.22 -10.73 14.62
CA ARG A 173 -10.86 -11.30 14.64
C ARG A 173 -9.93 -10.50 15.55
N GLY A 174 -9.40 -11.17 16.56
CA GLY A 174 -8.50 -10.58 17.54
C GLY A 174 -7.28 -9.88 16.93
N GLU A 175 -6.67 -10.48 15.91
CA GLU A 175 -5.50 -9.92 15.20
C GLU A 175 -5.79 -8.52 14.63
N ILE A 176 -6.90 -8.38 13.88
CA ILE A 176 -7.29 -7.11 13.26
C ILE A 176 -7.69 -6.10 14.33
N ARG A 177 -8.46 -6.53 15.34
CA ARG A 177 -8.83 -5.66 16.47
C ARG A 177 -7.60 -5.12 17.19
N ASN A 178 -6.61 -5.97 17.47
CA ASN A 178 -5.37 -5.59 18.14
C ASN A 178 -4.59 -4.60 17.29
N LEU A 179 -4.46 -4.83 15.99
CA LEU A 179 -3.78 -3.90 15.10
C LEU A 179 -4.47 -2.52 15.06
N ILE A 180 -5.81 -2.49 15.05
CA ILE A 180 -6.56 -1.22 15.14
C ILE A 180 -6.27 -0.53 16.49
N LEU A 181 -6.32 -1.28 17.60
CA LEU A 181 -6.04 -0.73 18.92
C LEU A 181 -4.61 -0.20 19.03
N GLU A 182 -3.63 -0.90 18.47
CA GLU A 182 -2.23 -0.46 18.39
C GLU A 182 -2.11 0.83 17.58
N ALA A 183 -2.74 0.89 16.40
CA ALA A 183 -2.74 2.08 15.56
C ALA A 183 -3.32 3.30 16.30
N LEU A 184 -4.47 3.13 16.96
CA LEU A 184 -5.12 4.17 17.77
C LEU A 184 -4.35 4.51 19.07
N SER A 185 -3.56 3.57 19.60
CA SER A 185 -2.80 3.75 20.85
C SER A 185 -1.38 4.27 20.65
N SER A 186 -0.86 4.21 19.43
CA SER A 186 0.52 4.61 19.09
C SER A 186 0.87 6.06 19.47
N LYS A 187 -0.13 6.86 19.89
CA LYS A 187 0.06 8.19 20.46
C LYS A 187 -0.54 8.47 21.85
N THR A 188 -1.28 7.54 22.48
CA THR A 188 -1.59 7.71 23.92
C THR A 188 -0.31 7.69 24.76
N GLN A 189 0.76 7.01 24.30
CA GLN A 189 2.06 7.01 24.97
C GLN A 189 2.89 8.28 24.74
N ALA A 190 2.82 8.92 23.57
CA ALA A 190 3.52 10.18 23.29
C ALA A 190 2.88 11.38 24.02
N GLU A 191 1.55 11.36 24.22
CA GLU A 191 0.86 12.38 24.99
C GLU A 191 0.94 12.16 26.51
N THR A 192 1.06 10.91 26.99
CA THR A 192 1.25 10.62 28.42
C THR A 192 2.68 10.83 28.89
N SER A 193 3.69 10.59 28.05
CA SER A 193 5.10 10.90 28.35
C SER A 193 5.35 12.42 28.46
N GLY A 194 4.74 13.23 27.58
CA GLY A 194 4.76 14.70 27.69
C GLY A 194 4.03 15.24 28.92
N LYS A 195 2.86 14.66 29.28
CA LYS A 195 2.10 15.06 30.49
C LYS A 195 2.78 14.62 31.80
N LEU A 196 3.56 13.54 31.79
CA LEU A 196 4.37 13.12 32.95
C LEU A 196 5.51 14.11 33.20
N ASP A 197 6.14 14.61 32.13
CA ASP A 197 7.22 15.60 32.22
C ASP A 197 6.72 16.96 32.72
N GLU A 198 5.57 17.46 32.23
CA GLU A 198 4.95 18.69 32.77
C GLU A 198 4.50 18.56 34.23
N ARG A 199 3.96 17.40 34.64
CA ARG A 199 3.60 17.14 36.04
C ARG A 199 4.84 17.01 36.93
N PHE A 200 5.95 16.51 36.40
CA PHE A 200 7.22 16.40 37.12
C PHE A 200 7.90 17.77 37.24
N LEU A 201 7.98 18.53 36.14
CA LEU A 201 8.51 19.90 36.09
C LEU A 201 7.67 20.86 36.94
N SER A 202 6.34 20.79 36.92
CA SER A 202 5.48 21.63 37.79
C SER A 202 5.63 21.29 39.28
N LYS A 203 5.87 20.01 39.62
CA LYS A 203 6.22 19.61 41.00
C LYS A 203 7.59 20.16 41.40
N ILE A 204 8.57 20.16 40.51
CA ILE A 204 9.90 20.75 40.75
C ILE A 204 9.80 22.27 40.92
N ILE A 205 9.09 22.97 40.03
CA ILE A 205 8.88 24.42 40.09
C ILE A 205 8.14 24.83 41.37
N LYS A 206 7.11 24.08 41.79
CA LYS A 206 6.43 24.31 43.10
C LYS A 206 7.35 24.09 44.30
N LYS A 207 8.34 23.22 44.18
CA LYS A 207 9.34 22.95 45.23
C LYS A 207 10.41 24.04 45.28
N LEU A 208 10.75 24.62 44.13
CA LEU A 208 11.72 25.71 43.99
C LEU A 208 11.13 27.10 44.30
N GLY A 209 9.83 27.31 44.10
CA GLY A 209 9.11 28.54 44.48
C GLY A 209 8.66 28.63 45.95
N ARG A 210 9.18 27.75 46.82
CA ARG A 210 8.89 27.71 48.27
C ARG A 210 10.15 27.86 49.12
N PHE A 211 11.12 28.65 48.67
CA PHE A 211 12.14 29.21 49.52
C PHE A 211 11.94 30.73 49.56
N PRO A 212 11.83 31.35 50.76
CA PRO A 212 11.73 32.81 50.89
C PRO A 212 12.99 33.52 50.39
#